data_AF-A0A2K5XX24-F1
#
_entry.id   AF-A0A2K5XX24-F1
#
_cell.length_a   1.000
_cell.length_b   1.000
_cell.length_c   1.000
_cell.angle_alpha   90.00
_cell.angle_beta   90.00
_cell.angle_gamma   90.00
#
_symmetry.space_group_name_H-M   'P 1'
#
loop_
_entity.id
_entity.type
_entity.pdbx_description
1 polymer ?
#
loop_
_entity_poly.entity_id
_entity_poly.type
_entity_poly.pdbx_seq_one_letter_code
_entity_poly.pdbx_strand_id
1 'polypeptide(L)'
;MDSISTAILLLLLALVCLLLTLSSRDKRKLPPGPRPLPLLGNLLLLRSQNMLTSLTQLSKEYGSVYTVHLGPRRVVVLSGYQAVKEALVDQGEEFSGRGDYPVFLNFTKGNGIVFSNGDRWKILRNFGMGKRSIEERILEEGSFLLAELRKTEGEPFDPTFVLSRSVSNIICSVLFGSRFDYDDERLLTIIRLINDNFQIMSSPWGEVSQLSPALLLSPLLFFFLRQGLAVIQRLSFFPLLSSSGNVGLQPLTSSYLTAAPHPATPAGRRLCLGESLARMELFLYLTAILQSFSLQPLGAPEDIDLTPLSSGLGNLPRPFQLCLCPR
;
A
#
# COMPACT_ATOMS: atom_id res chain seq x y z
N MET A 1 7.89 8.62 -46.38
CA MET A 1 8.57 7.47 -45.76
C MET A 1 8.54 6.36 -46.77
N ASP A 2 9.67 6.05 -47.38
CA ASP A 2 9.74 5.12 -48.52
C ASP A 2 9.43 3.69 -48.05
N SER A 3 8.73 2.90 -48.88
CA SER A 3 8.31 1.53 -48.58
C SER A 3 9.47 0.61 -48.15
N ILE A 4 10.68 0.91 -48.60
CA ILE A 4 11.91 0.20 -48.24
C ILE A 4 12.31 0.53 -46.79
N SER A 5 12.21 1.80 -46.38
CA SER A 5 12.55 2.25 -45.03
C SER A 5 11.59 1.66 -43.98
N THR A 6 10.29 1.57 -44.30
CA THR A 6 9.30 0.91 -43.43
C THR A 6 9.55 -0.59 -43.32
N ALA A 7 9.90 -1.27 -44.42
CA ALA A 7 10.21 -2.70 -44.40
C ALA A 7 11.45 -3.02 -43.55
N ILE A 8 12.52 -2.22 -43.66
CA ILE A 8 13.74 -2.39 -42.85
C ILE A 8 13.43 -2.19 -41.35
N LEU A 9 12.63 -1.16 -41.01
CA LEU A 9 12.24 -0.90 -39.62
C LEU A 9 11.45 -2.07 -39.01
N LEU A 10 10.49 -2.63 -39.75
CA LEU A 10 9.70 -3.78 -39.30
C LEU A 10 10.57 -5.04 -39.11
N LEU A 11 11.54 -5.26 -39.99
CA LEU A 11 12.43 -6.41 -39.93
C LEU A 11 13.41 -6.31 -38.76
N LEU A 12 13.93 -5.10 -38.47
CA LEU A 12 14.70 -4.83 -37.26
C LEU A 12 13.87 -5.01 -35.98
N LEU A 13 12.63 -4.52 -35.97
CA LEU A 13 11.72 -4.71 -34.83
C LEU A 13 11.44 -6.20 -34.59
N ALA A 14 11.20 -6.97 -35.66
CA ALA A 14 10.98 -8.41 -35.58
C ALA A 14 12.23 -9.16 -35.07
N LEU A 15 13.42 -8.78 -35.54
CA LEU A 15 14.69 -9.36 -35.08
C LEU A 15 14.93 -9.05 -33.60
N VAL A 16 14.68 -7.82 -33.16
CA VAL A 16 14.79 -7.43 -31.75
C VAL A 16 13.78 -8.22 -30.89
N CYS A 17 12.53 -8.33 -31.32
CA CYS A 17 11.53 -9.17 -30.64
C CYS A 17 11.96 -10.65 -30.57
N LEU A 18 12.53 -11.19 -31.65
CA LEU A 18 13.03 -12.57 -31.68
C LEU A 18 14.21 -12.76 -30.72
N LEU A 19 15.17 -11.85 -30.70
CA LEU A 19 16.31 -11.90 -29.79
C LEU A 19 15.88 -11.78 -28.32
N LEU A 20 14.92 -10.90 -28.02
CA LEU A 20 14.36 -10.74 -26.67
C LEU A 20 13.61 -12.01 -26.22
N THR A 21 12.84 -12.65 -27.09
CA THR A 21 12.13 -13.91 -26.76
C THR A 21 13.07 -15.09 -26.56
N LEU A 22 14.16 -15.17 -27.32
CA LEU A 22 15.17 -16.21 -27.17
C LEU A 22 16.02 -16.00 -25.90
N SER A 23 16.36 -14.76 -25.57
CA SER A 23 17.12 -14.39 -24.36
C SER A 23 16.31 -14.62 -23.07
N SER A 24 14.98 -14.49 -23.13
CA SER A 24 14.09 -14.67 -21.99
C SER A 24 13.90 -16.13 -21.53
N ARG A 25 14.44 -17.12 -22.27
CA ARG A 25 14.41 -18.55 -21.89
C ARG A 25 15.38 -18.84 -20.74
N ASP A 26 15.03 -18.40 -19.55
CA ASP A 26 15.70 -18.79 -18.31
C ASP A 26 15.50 -20.30 -18.08
N LYS A 27 16.61 -21.05 -17.95
CA LYS A 27 16.61 -22.53 -17.86
C LYS A 27 16.17 -23.06 -16.48
N ARG A 28 15.83 -22.18 -15.54
CA ARG A 28 15.37 -22.56 -14.20
C ARG A 28 13.94 -23.12 -14.28
N LYS A 29 13.67 -24.20 -13.53
CA LYS A 29 12.32 -24.75 -13.38
C LYS A 29 11.47 -23.75 -12.59
N LEU A 30 10.77 -22.87 -13.30
CA LEU A 30 9.83 -21.92 -12.72
C LEU A 30 8.44 -22.57 -12.58
N PRO A 31 7.61 -22.06 -11.66
CA PRO A 31 6.20 -22.40 -11.64
C PRO A 31 5.53 -22.11 -13.00
N PRO A 32 4.51 -22.88 -13.39
CA PRO A 32 3.82 -22.72 -14.67
C PRO A 32 3.19 -21.32 -14.79
N GLY A 33 2.85 -20.89 -16.00
CA GLY A 33 2.20 -19.59 -16.19
C GLY A 33 1.98 -19.22 -17.66
N PRO A 34 1.20 -18.15 -17.91
CA PRO A 34 0.92 -17.69 -19.26
C PRO A 34 2.18 -17.21 -19.97
N ARG A 35 2.30 -17.50 -21.27
CA ARG A 35 3.44 -17.08 -22.08
C ARG A 35 3.53 -15.54 -22.12
N PRO A 36 4.68 -14.94 -21.75
CA PRO A 36 4.82 -13.49 -21.75
C PRO A 36 4.99 -12.94 -23.18
N LEU A 37 4.42 -11.77 -23.44
CA LEU A 37 4.71 -10.97 -24.63
C LEU A 37 6.08 -10.29 -24.50
N PRO A 38 6.81 -10.04 -25.61
CA PRO A 38 8.03 -9.26 -25.58
C PRO A 38 7.79 -7.89 -24.95
N LEU A 39 8.68 -7.45 -24.04
CA LEU A 39 8.67 -6.18 -23.31
C LEU A 39 7.50 -5.97 -22.33
N LEU A 40 6.27 -6.28 -22.73
CA LEU A 40 5.04 -6.08 -21.95
C LEU A 40 4.77 -7.22 -20.96
N GLY A 41 5.28 -8.43 -21.20
CA GLY A 41 4.95 -9.58 -20.36
C GLY A 41 3.47 -9.96 -20.44
N ASN A 42 2.81 -10.05 -19.29
CA ASN A 42 1.39 -10.40 -19.13
C ASN A 42 0.52 -9.18 -18.76
N LEU A 43 1.02 -7.95 -18.93
CA LEU A 43 0.29 -6.73 -18.52
C LEU A 43 -1.08 -6.58 -19.17
N LEU A 44 -1.23 -6.95 -20.44
CA LEU A 44 -2.52 -6.88 -21.15
C LEU A 44 -3.57 -7.83 -20.55
N LEU A 45 -3.13 -8.98 -20.04
CA LEU A 45 -3.99 -9.96 -19.38
C LEU A 45 -4.41 -9.50 -17.98
N LEU A 46 -3.52 -8.77 -17.30
CA LEU A 46 -3.68 -8.32 -15.92
C LEU A 46 -4.22 -6.87 -15.84
N ARG A 47 -5.06 -6.47 -16.80
CA ARG A 47 -5.65 -5.12 -16.88
C ARG A 47 -6.19 -4.69 -15.51
N SER A 48 -5.79 -3.49 -15.07
CA SER A 48 -5.82 -3.11 -13.65
C SER A 48 -7.18 -3.21 -12.98
N GLN A 49 -8.26 -2.77 -13.64
CA GLN A 49 -9.60 -2.75 -13.04
C GLN A 49 -10.07 -4.11 -12.50
N ASN A 50 -9.57 -5.22 -13.06
CA ASN A 50 -9.95 -6.58 -12.68
C ASN A 50 -8.74 -7.45 -12.27
N MET A 51 -7.63 -6.86 -11.82
CA MET A 51 -6.39 -7.60 -11.56
C MET A 51 -6.60 -8.82 -10.64
N LEU A 52 -7.33 -8.65 -9.54
CA LEU A 52 -7.64 -9.75 -8.62
C LEU A 52 -8.43 -10.88 -9.30
N THR A 53 -9.42 -10.54 -10.11
CA THR A 53 -10.23 -11.51 -10.86
C THR A 53 -9.39 -12.24 -11.90
N SER A 54 -8.55 -11.53 -12.65
CA SER A 54 -7.62 -12.11 -13.63
C SER A 54 -6.62 -13.06 -12.96
N LEU A 55 -6.05 -12.67 -11.83
CA LEU A 55 -5.16 -13.52 -11.05
C LEU A 55 -5.89 -14.77 -10.53
N THR A 56 -7.11 -14.60 -10.02
CA THR A 56 -7.94 -15.73 -9.56
C THR A 56 -8.24 -16.70 -10.71
N GLN A 57 -8.55 -16.20 -11.90
CA GLN A 57 -8.77 -17.04 -13.08
C GLN A 57 -7.51 -17.80 -13.49
N LEU A 58 -6.35 -17.13 -13.51
CA LEU A 58 -5.06 -17.77 -13.77
C LEU A 58 -4.75 -18.88 -12.75
N SER A 59 -5.11 -18.69 -11.49
CA SER A 59 -4.90 -19.73 -10.47
C SER A 59 -5.73 -20.99 -10.72
N LYS A 60 -6.89 -20.88 -11.38
CA LYS A 60 -7.70 -22.04 -11.79
C LYS A 60 -7.06 -22.81 -12.95
N GLU A 61 -6.31 -22.12 -13.81
CA GLU A 61 -5.68 -22.70 -14.99
C GLU A 61 -4.28 -23.28 -14.68
N TYR A 62 -3.47 -22.57 -13.90
CA TYR A 62 -2.06 -22.90 -13.64
C TYR A 62 -1.80 -23.44 -12.23
N GLY A 63 -2.81 -23.45 -11.36
CA GLY A 63 -2.71 -23.95 -9.98
C GLY A 63 -2.42 -22.86 -8.94
N SER A 64 -2.13 -23.28 -7.71
CA SER A 64 -1.94 -22.41 -6.55
C SER A 64 -0.64 -21.58 -6.57
N VAL A 65 0.34 -21.97 -7.40
CA VAL A 65 1.62 -21.28 -7.55
C VAL A 65 1.94 -21.16 -9.03
N TYR A 66 1.98 -19.92 -9.54
CA TYR A 66 2.19 -19.66 -10.96
C TYR A 66 2.98 -18.37 -11.20
N THR A 67 3.59 -18.26 -12.38
CA THR A 67 4.46 -17.14 -12.76
C THR A 67 3.73 -16.19 -13.70
N VAL A 68 3.79 -14.89 -13.41
CA VAL A 68 3.38 -13.81 -14.33
C VAL A 68 4.52 -12.83 -14.53
N HIS A 69 4.53 -12.15 -15.68
CA HIS A 69 5.53 -11.16 -16.03
C HIS A 69 4.87 -9.79 -16.08
N LEU A 70 5.33 -8.87 -15.23
CA LEU A 70 4.87 -7.50 -15.18
C LEU A 70 5.93 -6.61 -15.86
N GLY A 71 5.80 -6.44 -17.18
CA GLY A 71 6.85 -5.84 -17.99
C GLY A 71 8.14 -6.67 -17.91
N PRO A 72 9.29 -6.08 -17.53
CA PRO A 72 10.54 -6.82 -17.34
C PRO A 72 10.61 -7.60 -16.02
N ARG A 73 9.67 -7.37 -15.08
CA ARG A 73 9.71 -7.97 -13.74
C ARG A 73 9.00 -9.32 -13.74
N ARG A 74 9.65 -10.34 -13.20
CA ARG A 74 9.06 -11.67 -12.97
C ARG A 74 8.42 -11.70 -11.59
N VAL A 75 7.18 -12.17 -11.52
CA VAL A 75 6.40 -12.28 -10.28
C VAL A 75 5.84 -13.68 -10.15
N VAL A 76 6.07 -14.31 -9.00
CA VAL A 76 5.39 -15.56 -8.63
C VAL A 76 4.18 -15.21 -7.78
N VAL A 77 3.02 -15.67 -8.20
CA VAL A 77 1.75 -15.44 -7.51
C VAL A 77 1.37 -16.69 -6.73
N LEU A 78 0.99 -16.47 -5.47
CA LEU A 78 0.52 -17.50 -4.57
C LEU A 78 -0.99 -17.31 -4.38
N SER A 79 -1.76 -18.34 -4.71
CA SER A 79 -3.21 -18.35 -4.62
C SER A 79 -3.68 -19.51 -3.75
N GLY A 80 -4.58 -19.22 -2.81
CA GLY A 80 -5.13 -20.19 -1.88
C GLY A 80 -4.35 -20.32 -0.56
N TYR A 81 -5.06 -20.76 0.47
CA TYR A 81 -4.57 -20.75 1.85
C TYR A 81 -3.27 -21.53 2.03
N GLN A 82 -3.16 -22.75 1.48
CA GLN A 82 -2.00 -23.61 1.68
C GLN A 82 -0.71 -22.98 1.13
N ALA A 83 -0.73 -22.50 -0.12
CA ALA A 83 0.43 -21.89 -0.75
C ALA A 83 0.86 -20.58 -0.05
N VAL A 84 -0.12 -19.75 0.36
CA VAL A 84 0.15 -18.51 1.10
C VAL A 84 0.70 -18.80 2.50
N LYS A 85 0.15 -19.78 3.21
CA LYS A 85 0.63 -20.20 4.53
C LYS A 85 2.06 -20.72 4.44
N GLU A 86 2.33 -21.62 3.51
CA GLU A 86 3.66 -22.20 3.34
C GLU A 86 4.70 -21.10 3.11
N ALA A 87 4.44 -20.16 2.19
CA ALA A 87 5.40 -19.10 1.88
C ALA A 87 5.55 -18.06 3.01
N LEU A 88 4.44 -17.61 3.62
CA LEU A 88 4.47 -16.48 4.56
C LEU A 88 4.67 -16.89 6.02
N VAL A 89 4.39 -18.14 6.38
CA VAL A 89 4.50 -18.68 7.74
C VAL A 89 5.64 -19.68 7.82
N ASP A 90 5.59 -20.74 7.02
CA ASP A 90 6.53 -21.86 7.15
C ASP A 90 7.92 -21.50 6.56
N GLN A 91 7.94 -20.74 5.47
CA GLN A 91 9.14 -20.21 4.79
C GLN A 91 9.29 -18.68 4.99
N GLY A 92 8.77 -18.15 6.10
CA GLY A 92 8.64 -16.71 6.31
C GLY A 92 9.94 -15.90 6.24
N GLU A 93 11.09 -16.52 6.54
CA GLU A 93 12.42 -15.91 6.45
C GLU A 93 12.88 -15.70 5.01
N GLU A 94 12.76 -16.73 4.17
CA GLU A 94 13.16 -16.71 2.75
C GLU A 94 12.32 -15.69 1.98
N PHE A 95 11.02 -15.68 2.27
CA PHE A 95 10.10 -14.72 1.69
C PHE A 95 9.90 -13.51 2.58
N SER A 96 10.86 -13.08 3.42
CA SER A 96 10.68 -11.93 4.33
C SER A 96 10.85 -10.56 3.63
N GLY A 97 11.46 -10.56 2.45
CA GLY A 97 11.74 -9.35 1.66
C GLY A 97 10.51 -8.51 1.29
N ARG A 98 10.76 -7.25 0.94
CA ARG A 98 9.80 -6.29 0.39
C ARG A 98 10.12 -6.04 -1.08
N GLY A 99 9.08 -6.01 -1.91
CA GLY A 99 9.22 -5.70 -3.33
C GLY A 99 9.71 -4.27 -3.54
N ASP A 100 10.54 -4.06 -4.56
CA ASP A 100 11.07 -2.75 -4.89
C ASP A 100 10.01 -1.85 -5.52
N TYR A 101 9.73 -0.75 -4.82
CA TYR A 101 8.80 0.28 -5.24
C TYR A 101 9.56 1.60 -5.42
N PRO A 102 10.04 1.91 -6.64
CA PRO A 102 10.96 3.04 -6.87
C PRO A 102 10.45 4.38 -6.35
N VAL A 103 9.15 4.62 -6.46
CA VAL A 103 8.48 5.83 -5.93
C VAL A 103 8.68 5.95 -4.41
N PHE A 104 8.48 4.88 -3.66
CA PHE A 104 8.71 4.87 -2.21
C PHE A 104 10.17 4.82 -1.82
N LEU A 105 11.01 4.14 -2.61
CA LEU A 105 12.45 4.07 -2.34
C LEU A 105 13.07 5.47 -2.43
N ASN A 106 12.69 6.26 -3.44
CA ASN A 106 13.15 7.64 -3.58
C ASN A 106 12.65 8.53 -2.43
N PHE A 107 11.43 8.31 -1.96
CA PHE A 107 10.86 9.09 -0.86
C PHE A 107 11.47 8.73 0.50
N THR A 108 11.50 7.45 0.84
CA THR A 108 11.96 6.96 2.14
C THR A 108 13.48 6.85 2.24
N LYS A 109 14.19 6.89 1.10
CA LYS A 109 15.62 6.57 0.98
C LYS A 109 15.96 5.20 1.59
N GLY A 110 15.01 4.26 1.52
CA GLY A 110 15.12 2.93 2.11
C GLY A 110 14.89 2.85 3.63
N ASN A 111 14.43 3.93 4.27
CA ASN A 111 14.12 3.95 5.70
C ASN A 111 12.66 3.59 6.00
N GLY A 112 12.36 3.31 7.28
CA GLY A 112 11.02 2.96 7.75
C GLY A 112 10.83 1.46 7.95
N ILE A 113 9.58 1.00 7.85
CA ILE A 113 9.19 -0.40 8.08
C ILE A 113 8.53 -1.01 6.83
N VAL A 114 7.67 -0.25 6.14
CA VAL A 114 6.76 -0.78 5.10
C VAL A 114 7.51 -1.14 3.81
N PHE A 115 8.44 -0.29 3.36
CA PHE A 115 9.16 -0.42 2.08
C PHE A 115 10.67 -0.62 2.24
N SER A 116 11.12 -0.93 3.46
CA SER A 116 12.54 -1.13 3.80
C SER A 116 12.92 -2.62 3.81
N ASN A 117 14.13 -2.92 3.35
CA ASN A 117 14.75 -4.25 3.43
C ASN A 117 16.02 -4.21 4.34
N GLY A 118 16.50 -5.36 4.80
CA GLY A 118 17.71 -5.49 5.62
C GLY A 118 17.48 -5.40 7.15
N ASP A 119 18.55 -5.36 7.95
CA ASP A 119 18.41 -5.50 9.41
C ASP A 119 17.75 -4.30 10.11
N ARG A 120 17.73 -3.13 9.47
CA ARG A 120 17.16 -1.90 10.02
C ARG A 120 15.65 -2.02 10.30
N TRP A 121 14.88 -2.66 9.41
CA TRP A 121 13.44 -2.83 9.61
C TRP A 121 13.12 -3.85 10.72
N LYS A 122 13.98 -4.86 10.92
CA LYS A 122 13.83 -5.86 11.98
C LYS A 122 13.89 -5.21 13.37
N ILE A 123 14.76 -4.21 13.53
CA ILE A 123 14.89 -3.46 14.79
C ILE A 123 13.66 -2.58 15.01
N LEU A 124 13.28 -1.79 14.00
CA LEU A 124 12.14 -0.86 14.10
C LEU A 124 10.79 -1.56 14.29
N ARG A 125 10.64 -2.80 13.81
CA ARG A 125 9.43 -3.62 13.97
C ARG A 125 9.00 -3.75 15.42
N ASN A 126 9.93 -3.85 16.37
CA ASN A 126 9.60 -4.16 17.76
C ASN A 126 9.39 -2.93 18.64
N PHE A 127 9.56 -1.71 18.10
CA PHE A 127 9.40 -0.47 18.86
C PHE A 127 7.95 0.02 18.84
N GLY A 128 7.39 0.33 20.02
CA GLY A 128 6.21 1.20 20.16
C GLY A 128 4.86 0.54 20.45
N MET A 129 4.75 -0.78 20.60
CA MET A 129 3.45 -1.44 20.81
C MET A 129 3.22 -1.96 22.24
N GLY A 130 2.80 -1.06 23.13
CA GLY A 130 2.26 -1.40 24.46
C GLY A 130 0.74 -1.57 24.42
N LYS A 131 0.19 -2.73 24.81
CA LYS A 131 -1.23 -3.08 24.60
C LYS A 131 -2.22 -2.28 25.46
N ARG A 132 -1.96 -2.10 26.76
CA ARG A 132 -2.91 -1.43 27.69
C ARG A 132 -3.10 0.05 27.39
N SER A 133 -2.02 0.78 27.13
CA SER A 133 -2.08 2.21 26.82
C SER A 133 -2.76 2.52 25.48
N ILE A 134 -2.86 1.54 24.57
CA ILE A 134 -3.50 1.70 23.26
C ILE A 134 -5.01 1.51 23.38
N GLU A 135 -5.46 0.52 24.15
CA GLU A 135 -6.89 0.29 24.38
C GLU A 135 -7.58 1.52 24.98
N GLU A 136 -6.96 2.13 26.00
CA GLU A 136 -7.45 3.37 26.62
C GLU A 136 -7.59 4.50 25.59
N ARG A 137 -6.61 4.67 24.68
CA ARG A 137 -6.66 5.68 23.61
C ARG A 137 -7.78 5.42 22.60
N ILE A 138 -8.02 4.16 22.26
CA ILE A 138 -9.12 3.78 21.35
C ILE A 138 -10.46 4.06 22.01
N LEU A 139 -10.63 3.70 23.28
CA LEU A 139 -11.87 3.97 24.03
C LEU A 139 -12.13 5.47 24.18
N GLU A 140 -11.09 6.24 24.49
CA GLU A 140 -11.14 7.69 24.55
C GLU A 140 -11.56 8.29 23.20
N GLU A 141 -10.87 7.95 22.10
CA GLU A 141 -11.22 8.45 20.76
C GLU A 141 -12.61 7.99 20.30
N GLY A 142 -13.01 6.77 20.69
CA GLY A 142 -14.35 6.24 20.45
C GLY A 142 -15.44 7.12 21.05
N SER A 143 -15.22 7.71 22.23
CA SER A 143 -16.19 8.64 22.83
C SER A 143 -16.41 9.90 21.99
N PHE A 144 -15.34 10.45 21.40
CA PHE A 144 -15.41 11.58 20.47
C PHE A 144 -16.06 11.21 19.15
N LEU A 145 -15.76 10.01 18.62
CA LEU A 145 -16.42 9.48 17.43
C LEU A 145 -17.94 9.38 17.64
N LEU A 146 -18.39 8.77 18.74
CA LEU A 146 -19.82 8.66 19.03
C LEU A 146 -20.48 10.04 19.16
N ALA A 147 -19.81 11.01 19.80
CA ALA A 147 -20.33 12.37 19.91
C ALA A 147 -20.48 13.03 18.53
N GLU A 148 -19.52 12.84 17.63
CA GLU A 148 -19.60 13.33 16.25
C GLU A 148 -20.72 12.65 15.46
N LEU A 149 -20.86 11.32 15.57
CA LEU A 149 -21.92 10.57 14.90
C LEU A 149 -23.31 10.96 15.40
N ARG A 150 -23.47 11.41 16.67
CA ARG A 150 -24.76 11.92 17.16
C ARG A 150 -25.20 13.20 16.45
N LYS A 151 -24.27 14.02 15.96
CA LYS A 151 -24.57 15.27 15.24
C LYS A 151 -25.21 15.04 13.87
N THR A 152 -25.18 13.81 13.36
CA THR A 152 -25.82 13.49 12.07
C THR A 152 -27.34 13.40 12.19
N GLU A 153 -27.89 13.31 13.41
CA GLU A 153 -29.34 13.37 13.69
C GLU A 153 -30.20 12.39 12.86
N GLY A 154 -29.63 11.26 12.44
CA GLY A 154 -30.31 10.27 11.59
C GLY A 154 -30.31 10.62 10.09
N GLU A 155 -29.76 11.76 9.69
CA GLU A 155 -29.65 12.16 8.30
C GLU A 155 -28.60 11.34 7.54
N PRO A 156 -28.78 11.14 6.21
CA PRO A 156 -27.80 10.48 5.36
C PRO A 156 -26.45 11.24 5.35
N PHE A 157 -25.35 10.54 5.64
CA PHE A 157 -24.01 11.11 5.54
C PHE A 157 -22.98 10.09 5.06
N ASP A 158 -21.83 10.58 4.56
CA ASP A 158 -20.69 9.75 4.20
C ASP A 158 -19.79 9.51 5.42
N PRO A 159 -19.64 8.26 5.91
CA PRO A 159 -18.86 7.97 7.11
C PRO A 159 -17.35 8.02 6.88
N THR A 160 -16.88 8.04 5.63
CA THR A 160 -15.47 7.87 5.27
C THR A 160 -14.57 8.87 5.98
N PHE A 161 -14.91 10.16 5.95
CA PHE A 161 -14.11 11.20 6.58
C PHE A 161 -14.21 11.19 8.10
N VAL A 162 -15.39 10.90 8.66
CA VAL A 162 -15.59 10.83 10.12
C VAL A 162 -14.75 9.71 10.73
N LEU A 163 -14.81 8.52 10.13
CA LEU A 163 -14.00 7.38 10.56
C LEU A 163 -12.51 7.62 10.33
N SER A 164 -12.13 8.20 9.19
CA SER A 164 -10.72 8.51 8.90
C SER A 164 -10.11 9.50 9.89
N ARG A 165 -10.88 10.51 10.32
CA ARG A 165 -10.44 11.48 11.36
C ARG A 165 -10.18 10.78 12.69
N SER A 166 -11.11 9.91 13.10
CA SER A 166 -11.00 9.14 14.34
C SER A 166 -9.80 8.19 14.36
N VAL A 167 -9.66 7.35 13.33
CA VAL A 167 -8.55 6.39 13.19
C VAL A 167 -7.20 7.13 13.14
N SER A 168 -7.16 8.26 12.42
CA SER A 168 -5.95 9.09 12.33
C SER A 168 -5.57 9.69 13.69
N ASN A 169 -6.55 10.06 14.51
CA ASN A 169 -6.28 10.57 15.86
C ASN A 169 -5.72 9.49 16.78
N ILE A 170 -6.14 8.24 16.68
CA ILE A 170 -5.53 7.14 17.45
C ILE A 170 -4.03 7.07 17.14
N ILE A 171 -3.65 7.00 15.86
CA ILE A 171 -2.24 6.93 15.49
C ILE A 171 -1.48 8.23 15.81
N CYS A 172 -2.08 9.40 15.62
CA CYS A 172 -1.50 10.68 16.04
C CYS A 172 -1.24 10.73 17.55
N SER A 173 -2.15 10.20 18.37
CA SER A 173 -1.96 10.16 19.82
C SER A 173 -0.80 9.23 20.21
N VAL A 174 -0.61 8.13 19.48
CA VAL A 174 0.51 7.19 19.69
C VAL A 174 1.83 7.80 19.25
N LEU A 175 1.86 8.52 18.12
CA LEU A 175 3.09 9.09 17.55
C LEU A 175 3.52 10.41 18.21
N PHE A 176 2.57 11.31 18.46
CA PHE A 176 2.82 12.67 18.92
C PHE A 176 2.45 12.88 20.39
N GLY A 177 1.78 11.91 21.03
CA GLY A 177 1.26 12.06 22.38
C GLY A 177 0.02 12.95 22.49
N SER A 178 -0.51 13.46 21.37
CA SER A 178 -1.63 14.41 21.34
C SER A 178 -2.69 14.07 20.31
N ARG A 179 -3.94 14.42 20.65
CA ARG A 179 -5.12 14.43 19.76
C ARG A 179 -5.22 15.75 19.00
N PHE A 180 -5.81 15.72 17.82
CA PHE A 180 -6.25 16.90 17.08
C PHE A 180 -7.78 16.99 17.04
N ASP A 181 -8.32 18.21 17.00
CA ASP A 181 -9.75 18.40 16.76
C ASP A 181 -10.13 17.96 15.34
N TYR A 182 -11.37 17.51 15.17
CA TYR A 182 -11.87 17.02 13.88
C TYR A 182 -11.96 18.11 12.80
N ASP A 183 -11.94 19.37 13.21
CA ASP A 183 -11.92 20.54 12.33
C ASP A 183 -10.51 21.16 12.22
N ASP A 184 -9.49 20.56 12.84
CA ASP A 184 -8.11 21.04 12.76
C ASP A 184 -7.58 20.89 11.31
N GLU A 185 -7.25 22.03 10.70
CA GLU A 185 -6.69 22.15 9.36
C GLU A 185 -5.48 21.22 9.13
N ARG A 186 -4.65 20.97 10.14
CA ARG A 186 -3.48 20.10 10.04
C ARG A 186 -3.89 18.64 9.89
N LEU A 187 -4.84 18.18 10.71
CA LEU A 187 -5.37 16.82 10.63
C LEU A 187 -6.06 16.60 9.28
N LEU A 188 -6.93 17.54 8.88
CA LEU A 188 -7.63 17.50 7.60
C LEU A 188 -6.65 17.48 6.42
N THR A 189 -5.58 18.28 6.49
CA THR A 189 -4.51 18.26 5.49
C THR A 189 -3.86 16.88 5.43
N ILE A 190 -3.39 16.33 6.55
CA ILE A 190 -2.73 15.01 6.58
C ILE A 190 -3.65 13.93 5.98
N ILE A 191 -4.92 13.89 6.37
CA ILE A 191 -5.89 12.90 5.87
C ILE A 191 -6.10 13.04 4.36
N ARG A 192 -6.30 14.28 3.87
CA ARG A 192 -6.44 14.55 2.43
C ARG A 192 -5.22 14.07 1.66
N LEU A 193 -4.01 14.38 2.14
CA LEU A 193 -2.77 13.97 1.47
C LEU A 193 -2.60 12.45 1.45
N ILE A 194 -2.96 11.75 2.53
CA ILE A 194 -2.93 10.29 2.59
C ILE A 194 -3.92 9.70 1.58
N ASN A 195 -5.15 10.22 1.56
CA ASN A 195 -6.18 9.75 0.64
C ASN A 195 -5.79 10.02 -0.84
N ASP A 196 -5.31 11.22 -1.15
CA ASP A 196 -4.89 11.58 -2.52
C ASP A 196 -3.73 10.70 -2.99
N ASN A 197 -2.74 10.47 -2.12
CA ASN A 197 -1.65 9.55 -2.43
C ASN A 197 -2.17 8.12 -2.66
N PHE A 198 -3.09 7.63 -1.83
CA PHE A 198 -3.68 6.31 -2.00
C PHE A 198 -4.46 6.18 -3.32
N GLN A 199 -5.21 7.21 -3.71
CA GLN A 199 -5.92 7.27 -4.99
C GLN A 199 -4.96 7.32 -6.18
N ILE A 200 -3.94 8.17 -6.13
CA ILE A 200 -2.91 8.27 -7.18
C ILE A 200 -2.22 6.91 -7.34
N MET A 201 -1.87 6.25 -6.25
CA MET A 201 -1.22 4.95 -6.28
C MET A 201 -2.11 3.83 -6.81
N SER A 202 -3.41 3.91 -6.53
CA SER A 202 -4.42 2.95 -7.02
C SER A 202 -4.97 3.32 -8.40
N SER A 203 -4.42 4.37 -9.03
CA SER A 203 -4.78 4.76 -10.40
C SER A 203 -3.97 3.93 -11.42
N PRO A 204 -4.48 3.77 -12.65
CA PRO A 204 -3.74 3.10 -13.72
C PRO A 204 -2.34 3.70 -13.96
N TRP A 205 -2.17 5.00 -13.74
CA TRP A 205 -0.89 5.68 -13.90
C TRP A 205 0.08 5.38 -12.75
N GLY A 206 -0.45 5.33 -11.52
CA GLY A 206 0.29 4.87 -10.35
C GLY A 206 0.89 3.50 -10.59
N GLU A 207 0.12 2.57 -11.13
CA GLU A 207 0.58 1.22 -11.49
C GLU A 207 1.63 1.21 -12.61
N VAL A 208 1.42 1.95 -13.71
CA VAL A 208 2.38 2.03 -14.81
C VAL A 208 3.73 2.58 -14.33
N SER A 209 3.72 3.56 -13.41
CA SER A 209 4.94 4.13 -12.83
C SER A 209 5.78 3.13 -12.02
N GLN A 210 5.18 2.03 -11.54
CA GLN A 210 5.85 0.98 -10.77
C GLN A 210 6.52 -0.06 -11.67
N LEU A 211 6.06 -0.20 -12.92
CA LEU A 211 6.44 -1.27 -13.84
C LEU A 211 7.75 -0.98 -14.58
N SER A 212 8.12 0.30 -14.74
CA SER A 212 9.39 0.68 -15.38
C SER A 212 10.03 1.90 -14.72
N PRO A 213 11.22 1.76 -14.13
CA PRO A 213 12.03 2.89 -13.68
C PRO A 213 12.39 3.88 -14.81
N ALA A 214 12.38 3.45 -16.08
CA ALA A 214 12.74 4.29 -17.21
C ALA A 214 11.66 5.34 -17.55
N LEU A 215 10.38 5.07 -17.24
CA LEU A 215 9.29 6.04 -17.44
C LEU A 215 9.34 7.19 -16.42
N LEU A 216 9.99 6.97 -15.26
CA LEU A 216 10.26 8.00 -14.25
C LEU A 216 11.20 9.12 -14.73
N LEU A 217 11.91 8.92 -15.85
CA LEU A 217 12.83 9.91 -16.43
C LEU A 217 12.15 10.91 -17.40
N SER A 218 10.84 10.79 -17.67
CA SER A 218 10.17 11.77 -18.55
C SER A 218 9.87 13.09 -17.80
N PRO A 219 10.27 14.26 -18.33
CA PRO A 219 10.04 15.57 -17.69
C PRO A 219 8.54 15.89 -17.45
N LEU A 220 7.65 15.33 -18.27
CA LEU A 220 6.20 15.41 -18.12
C LEU A 220 5.68 14.67 -16.88
N LEU A 221 6.28 13.54 -16.52
CA LEU A 221 5.96 12.83 -15.27
C LEU A 221 6.51 13.57 -14.05
N PHE A 222 7.68 14.22 -14.16
CA PHE A 222 8.19 15.09 -13.10
C PHE A 222 7.24 16.26 -12.83
N PHE A 223 6.50 16.76 -13.84
CA PHE A 223 5.51 17.82 -13.66
C PHE A 223 4.27 17.36 -12.86
N PHE A 224 3.78 16.14 -13.11
CA PHE A 224 2.67 15.55 -12.34
C PHE A 224 3.09 15.04 -10.96
N LEU A 225 4.27 14.41 -10.84
CA LEU A 225 4.85 14.03 -9.56
C LEU A 225 5.26 15.25 -8.73
N ARG A 226 5.67 16.38 -9.32
CA ARG A 226 6.00 17.61 -8.58
C ARG A 226 4.78 18.24 -7.91
N GLN A 227 3.56 18.03 -8.43
CA GLN A 227 2.35 18.42 -7.69
C GLN A 227 2.15 17.54 -6.43
N GLY A 228 2.46 16.25 -6.50
CA GLY A 228 2.47 15.35 -5.32
C GLY A 228 3.70 15.47 -4.41
N LEU A 229 4.86 15.84 -4.95
CA LEU A 229 6.13 15.98 -4.21
C LEU A 229 6.19 17.32 -3.48
N ALA A 230 5.63 18.40 -4.03
CA ALA A 230 5.50 19.70 -3.36
C ALA A 230 4.62 19.60 -2.10
N VAL A 231 3.65 18.69 -2.12
CA VAL A 231 2.76 18.35 -1.02
C VAL A 231 3.51 17.63 0.12
N ILE A 232 4.42 16.72 -0.22
CA ILE A 232 5.21 15.97 0.76
C ILE A 232 6.41 16.78 1.28
N GLN A 233 6.99 17.66 0.46
CA GLN A 233 8.01 18.61 0.90
C GLN A 233 7.48 19.57 1.97
N ARG A 234 6.18 19.88 1.96
CA ARG A 234 5.48 20.63 3.02
C ARG A 234 5.29 19.84 4.32
N LEU A 235 5.19 18.51 4.28
CA LEU A 235 5.19 17.66 5.48
C LEU A 235 6.58 17.61 6.15
N SER A 236 7.66 17.71 5.38
CA SER A 236 9.02 17.87 5.92
C SER A 236 9.37 19.29 6.40
N PHE A 237 8.47 20.27 6.20
CA PHE A 237 8.66 21.68 6.56
C PHE A 237 7.59 22.22 7.52
N PHE A 238 6.97 21.35 8.33
CA PHE A 238 6.24 21.81 9.52
C PHE A 238 7.23 21.90 10.70
N PRO A 239 7.62 23.10 11.17
CA PRO A 239 8.48 23.23 12.34
C PRO A 239 7.62 23.01 13.59
N LEU A 240 7.45 21.75 14.01
CA LEU A 240 6.93 21.40 15.34
C LEU A 240 7.94 20.58 16.16
N LEU A 241 9.22 20.61 15.76
CA LEU A 241 10.37 20.20 16.57
C LEU A 241 11.29 21.41 16.79
N SER A 242 10.76 22.45 17.44
CA SER A 242 11.58 23.48 18.10
C SER A 242 11.15 23.61 19.55
N SER A 243 11.21 22.50 20.29
CA SER A 243 11.20 22.51 21.76
C SER A 243 11.54 21.12 22.30
N SER A 244 12.80 20.72 22.20
CA SER A 244 13.47 19.95 23.26
C SER A 244 14.95 19.83 22.93
N GLY A 245 15.76 20.09 23.94
CA GLY A 245 17.18 20.43 23.86
C GLY A 245 18.08 19.43 23.15
N ASN A 246 19.13 20.01 22.55
CA ASN A 246 20.50 19.51 22.44
C ASN A 246 20.70 18.03 22.80
N VAL A 247 20.76 17.18 21.78
CA VAL A 247 21.64 16.02 21.79
C VAL A 247 22.47 16.10 20.51
N GLY A 248 23.75 16.46 20.69
CA GLY A 248 24.69 16.63 19.60
C GLY A 248 24.88 15.34 18.81
N LEU A 249 24.56 15.38 17.52
CA LEU A 249 24.97 14.37 16.55
C LEU A 249 26.31 14.82 15.95
N GLN A 250 27.40 14.23 16.42
CA GLN A 250 28.69 14.29 15.71
C GLN A 250 28.59 13.53 14.38
N PRO A 251 29.25 14.01 13.31
CA PRO A 251 29.26 13.32 12.03
C PRO A 251 30.32 12.21 12.08
N LEU A 252 29.89 10.95 12.09
CA LEU A 252 30.82 9.83 11.87
C LEU A 252 30.83 9.44 10.40
N THR A 253 32.05 9.51 9.90
CA THR A 253 32.56 9.32 8.54
C THR A 253 32.17 8.00 7.89
N SER A 254 31.91 8.09 6.59
CA SER A 254 31.86 7.00 5.62
C SER A 254 33.00 6.00 5.83
N SER A 255 32.66 4.75 6.12
CA SER A 255 33.58 3.62 5.96
C SER A 255 32.79 2.44 5.38
N TYR A 256 33.18 2.08 4.17
CA TYR A 256 32.81 0.84 3.51
C TYR A 256 33.29 -0.32 4.37
N LEU A 257 32.36 -1.09 4.95
CA LEU A 257 32.67 -2.34 5.61
C LEU A 257 31.77 -3.43 5.01
N THR A 258 32.43 -4.25 4.19
CA THR A 258 32.01 -5.59 3.79
C THR A 258 31.61 -6.39 5.03
N ALA A 259 30.31 -6.66 5.18
CA ALA A 259 29.81 -7.48 6.27
C ALA A 259 29.95 -8.97 5.92
N ALA A 260 30.84 -9.65 6.64
CA ALA A 260 30.89 -11.10 6.74
C ALA A 260 29.64 -11.64 7.49
N PRO A 261 29.24 -12.91 7.30
CA PRO A 261 27.97 -13.43 7.78
C PRO A 261 28.02 -13.69 9.29
N HIS A 262 27.29 -12.89 10.06
CA HIS A 262 26.97 -13.20 11.46
C HIS A 262 25.73 -14.10 11.54
N PRO A 263 25.63 -14.96 12.58
CA PRO A 263 24.60 -15.99 12.66
C PRO A 263 23.21 -15.35 12.76
N ALA A 264 22.32 -15.79 11.87
CA ALA A 264 20.93 -15.37 11.81
C ALA A 264 20.22 -15.73 13.12
N THR A 265 19.82 -14.72 13.88
CA THR A 265 18.74 -14.87 14.85
C THR A 265 17.47 -15.27 14.09
N PRO A 266 16.72 -16.30 14.53
CA PRO A 266 15.50 -16.71 13.83
C PRO A 266 14.52 -15.54 13.89
N ALA A 267 14.25 -14.89 12.75
CA ALA A 267 13.20 -13.90 12.74
C ALA A 267 11.85 -14.64 12.87
N GLY A 268 11.05 -14.18 13.82
CA GLY A 268 9.72 -14.72 14.04
C GLY A 268 8.81 -14.39 12.85
N ARG A 269 7.84 -15.28 12.62
CA ARG A 269 6.74 -15.20 11.63
C ARG A 269 6.39 -13.76 11.23
N ARG A 270 6.10 -13.53 9.94
CA ARG A 270 5.55 -12.26 9.43
C ARG A 270 4.35 -11.86 10.30
N LEU A 271 4.54 -10.85 11.17
CA LEU A 271 3.51 -10.31 12.04
C LEU A 271 3.12 -8.94 11.49
N CYS A 272 1.83 -8.74 11.21
CA CYS A 272 1.33 -7.42 10.92
C CYS A 272 1.33 -6.63 12.23
N LEU A 273 2.20 -5.61 12.34
CA LEU A 273 2.32 -4.78 13.54
C LEU A 273 0.96 -4.17 13.91
N GLY A 274 0.23 -3.67 12.92
CA GLY A 274 -1.08 -3.08 13.13
C GLY A 274 -2.20 -4.07 13.44
N GLU A 275 -2.00 -5.39 13.41
CA GLU A 275 -3.10 -6.35 13.53
C GLU A 275 -3.82 -6.24 14.88
N SER A 276 -3.08 -6.26 16.00
CA SER A 276 -3.71 -6.18 17.32
C SER A 276 -4.40 -4.84 17.56
N LEU A 277 -3.83 -3.76 17.00
CA LEU A 277 -4.42 -2.43 17.04
C LEU A 277 -5.75 -2.42 16.25
N ALA A 278 -5.69 -2.79 14.97
CA ALA A 278 -6.83 -2.76 14.06
C ALA A 278 -7.96 -3.70 14.52
N ARG A 279 -7.63 -4.89 15.05
CA ARG A 279 -8.65 -5.81 15.57
C ARG A 279 -9.36 -5.23 16.80
N MET A 280 -8.62 -4.59 17.69
CA MET A 280 -9.19 -3.98 18.89
C MET A 280 -10.03 -2.76 18.52
N GLU A 281 -9.50 -1.88 17.68
CA GLU A 281 -10.19 -0.71 17.17
C GLU A 281 -11.49 -1.08 16.45
N LEU A 282 -11.43 -2.02 15.49
CA LEU A 282 -12.60 -2.49 14.77
C LEU A 282 -13.65 -3.07 15.71
N PHE A 283 -13.24 -3.89 16.68
CA PHE A 283 -14.16 -4.47 17.65
C PHE A 283 -14.81 -3.40 18.53
N LEU A 284 -14.01 -2.51 19.13
CA LEU A 284 -14.51 -1.46 20.04
C LEU A 284 -15.39 -0.45 19.31
N TYR A 285 -15.01 -0.04 18.10
CA TYR A 285 -15.81 0.91 17.31
C TYR A 285 -17.11 0.27 16.83
N LEU A 286 -17.04 -0.94 16.28
CA LEU A 286 -18.23 -1.63 15.80
C LEU A 286 -19.21 -1.87 16.94
N THR A 287 -18.74 -2.38 18.08
CA THR A 287 -19.60 -2.64 19.24
C THR A 287 -20.18 -1.35 19.81
N ALA A 288 -19.38 -0.30 19.98
CA ALA A 288 -19.85 0.98 20.50
C ALA A 288 -20.89 1.66 19.58
N ILE A 289 -20.67 1.62 18.26
CA ILE A 289 -21.62 2.15 17.27
C ILE A 289 -22.92 1.34 17.30
N LEU A 290 -22.85 0.00 17.27
CA LEU A 290 -24.04 -0.86 17.28
C LEU A 290 -24.84 -0.76 18.58
N GLN A 291 -24.18 -0.51 19.72
CA GLN A 291 -24.83 -0.28 21.01
C GLN A 291 -25.50 1.10 21.09
N SER A 292 -24.94 2.11 20.43
CA SER A 292 -25.44 3.50 20.50
C SER A 292 -26.41 3.87 19.38
N PHE A 293 -26.37 3.16 18.24
CA PHE A 293 -27.11 3.51 17.04
C PHE A 293 -27.75 2.30 16.36
N SER A 294 -28.85 2.57 15.66
CA SER A 294 -29.43 1.67 14.66
C SER A 294 -28.98 2.15 13.28
N LEU A 295 -28.28 1.28 12.54
CA LEU A 295 -27.85 1.57 11.17
C LEU A 295 -29.05 1.37 10.23
N GLN A 296 -29.35 2.37 9.42
CA GLN A 296 -30.34 2.26 8.37
C GLN A 296 -29.67 2.41 6.99
N PRO A 297 -29.82 1.43 6.09
CA PRO A 297 -29.37 1.57 4.71
C PRO A 297 -30.30 2.53 3.96
N LEU A 298 -29.75 3.26 2.98
CA LEU A 298 -30.52 4.20 2.16
C LEU A 298 -31.30 3.52 1.02
N GLY A 299 -30.97 2.28 0.71
CA GLY A 299 -31.58 1.49 -0.35
C GLY A 299 -31.67 0.02 0.04
N ALA A 300 -32.23 -0.80 -0.86
CA ALA A 300 -32.26 -2.24 -0.63
C ALA A 300 -30.82 -2.80 -0.62
N PRO A 301 -30.52 -3.81 0.22
CA PRO A 301 -29.20 -4.45 0.23
C PRO A 301 -28.76 -4.99 -1.16
N GLU A 302 -29.73 -5.33 -2.00
CA GLU A 302 -29.53 -5.83 -3.38
C GLU A 302 -28.98 -4.76 -4.33
N ASP A 303 -29.22 -3.48 -4.03
CA ASP A 303 -28.78 -2.34 -4.84
C ASP A 303 -27.36 -1.88 -4.50
N ILE A 304 -26.72 -2.49 -3.50
CA ILE A 304 -25.38 -2.11 -3.05
C ILE A 304 -24.32 -2.63 -4.05
N ASP A 305 -23.79 -1.71 -4.85
CA ASP A 305 -22.67 -2.01 -5.75
C ASP A 305 -21.34 -2.14 -4.97
N LEU A 306 -20.88 -3.38 -4.82
CA LEU A 306 -19.59 -3.70 -4.20
C LEU A 306 -18.41 -3.62 -5.18
N THR A 307 -18.63 -3.22 -6.43
CA THR A 307 -17.53 -3.05 -7.38
C THR A 307 -16.64 -1.88 -6.95
N PRO A 308 -15.32 -2.09 -6.83
CA PRO A 308 -14.43 -1.02 -6.43
C PRO A 308 -14.35 0.05 -7.52
N LEU A 309 -14.18 1.31 -7.10
CA LEU A 309 -13.98 2.44 -8.00
C LEU A 309 -12.67 2.28 -8.80
N SER A 310 -11.63 1.80 -8.14
CA SER A 310 -10.37 1.39 -8.76
C SER A 310 -9.74 0.24 -7.99
N SER A 311 -9.01 -0.60 -8.72
CA SER A 311 -8.29 -1.76 -8.19
C SER A 311 -6.83 -1.62 -8.60
N GLY A 312 -5.98 -1.20 -7.67
CA GLY A 312 -4.54 -1.04 -7.90
C GLY A 312 -3.73 -1.60 -6.73
N LEU A 313 -3.12 -0.73 -5.91
CA LEU A 313 -2.49 -1.19 -4.66
C LEU A 313 -3.54 -1.82 -3.70
N GLY A 314 -4.76 -1.27 -3.73
CA GLY A 314 -5.91 -1.83 -3.04
C GLY A 314 -7.19 -1.57 -3.83
N ASN A 315 -8.29 -2.10 -3.31
CA ASN A 315 -9.63 -1.81 -3.83
C ASN A 315 -10.14 -0.53 -3.17
N LEU A 316 -10.32 0.52 -3.96
CA LEU A 316 -10.90 1.76 -3.50
C LEU A 316 -12.43 1.61 -3.46
N PRO A 317 -13.08 1.69 -2.29
CA PRO A 317 -14.53 1.61 -2.21
C PRO A 317 -15.18 2.81 -2.91
N ARG A 318 -16.39 2.62 -3.41
CA ARG A 318 -17.21 3.74 -3.89
C ARG A 318 -17.69 4.57 -2.69
N PRO A 319 -17.84 5.89 -2.83
CA PRO A 319 -18.53 6.69 -1.83
C PRO A 319 -19.91 6.11 -1.56
N PHE A 320 -20.25 5.98 -0.29
CA PHE A 320 -21.55 5.49 0.15
C PHE A 320 -22.03 6.34 1.31
N GLN A 321 -23.35 6.40 1.47
CA GLN A 321 -23.98 7.08 2.59
C GLN A 321 -24.73 6.06 3.44
N LEU A 322 -24.89 6.40 4.71
CA LEU A 322 -25.71 5.64 5.64
C LEU A 322 -26.38 6.58 6.64
N CYS A 323 -27.44 6.12 7.28
CA CYS A 323 -28.10 6.81 8.38
C CYS A 323 -27.76 6.11 9.71
N LEU A 324 -27.44 6.90 10.72
CA LEU A 324 -27.29 6.44 12.10
C LEU A 324 -28.37 7.07 12.97
N CYS A 325 -29.37 6.28 13.34
CA CYS A 325 -30.41 6.71 14.27
C CYS A 325 -29.98 6.37 15.69
N PRO A 326 -29.90 7.32 16.63
CA PRO A 326 -29.62 7.01 18.04
C PRO A 326 -30.60 5.97 18.59
N ARG A 327 -30.09 5.04 19.41
CA ARG A 327 -30.91 4.07 20.16
C ARG A 327 -31.40 4.64 21.47
#